data_AF-A0A8B3NLC1-F1
#
_entry.id   AF-A0A8B3NLC1-F1
#
_cell.length_a   1.000
_cell.length_b   1.000
_cell.length_c   1.000
_cell.angle_alpha   90.00
_cell.angle_beta   90.00
_cell.angle_gamma   90.00
#
_symmetry.space_group_name_H-M   'P 1'
#
loop_
_entity.id
_entity.type
_entity.pdbx_description
1 polymer ?
#
loop_
_entity_poly.entity_id
_entity_poly.type
_entity_poly.pdbx_seq_one_letter_code
_entity_poly.pdbx_strand_id
1 'polypeptide(L)'
;MTRLAILNFAFACFLAWAAWLGYIQFVFTHDVSHLSYGIAALFIASLAGIFLGKTSHIERVEVWLVTLGLIGNLIGFVLAMHGIDTGALGTAEGVQKVASNLLAGMGVAFCSSLVGAVAALWISVNAWVIGK
;
A
#
# COMPACT_ATOMS: atom_id res chain seq x y z
N MET A 1 5.73 22.46 15.00
CA MET A 1 6.12 22.61 13.58
C MET A 1 7.52 22.06 13.30
N THR A 2 8.60 22.56 13.92
CA THR A 2 9.98 22.14 13.61
C THR A 2 10.24 20.63 13.77
N ARG A 3 9.74 20.01 14.85
CA ARG A 3 9.86 18.55 15.08
C ARG A 3 9.17 17.72 13.99
N LEU A 4 7.99 18.15 13.55
CA LEU A 4 7.20 17.48 12.51
C LEU A 4 7.88 17.59 11.14
N ALA A 5 8.46 18.75 10.83
CA ALA A 5 9.23 18.94 9.60
C ALA A 5 10.48 18.04 9.54
N ILE A 6 11.25 17.96 10.63
CA ILE A 6 12.45 17.10 10.71
C ILE A 6 12.06 15.62 10.54
N LEU A 7 11.00 15.18 11.22
CA LEU A 7 10.55 13.79 11.16
C LEU A 7 10.10 13.40 9.74
N ASN A 8 9.25 14.21 9.10
CA ASN A 8 8.79 13.93 7.74
C ASN A 8 9.91 14.06 6.69
N PHE A 9 10.89 14.92 6.94
CA PHE A 9 12.08 14.98 6.09
C PHE A 9 12.91 13.71 6.20
N ALA A 10 13.14 13.19 7.41
CA ALA A 10 13.84 11.92 7.61
C ALA A 10 13.12 10.76 6.91
N PHE A 11 11.79 10.75 6.93
CA PHE A 11 11.00 9.77 6.20
C PHE A 11 11.05 9.92 4.70
N ALA A 12 11.04 11.15 4.18
CA ALA A 12 11.26 11.39 2.76
C ALA A 12 12.64 10.88 2.32
N CYS A 13 13.69 11.08 3.13
CA CYS A 13 15.01 10.50 2.88
C CYS A 13 14.99 8.97 2.91
N PHE A 14 14.28 8.36 3.87
CA PHE A 14 14.12 6.91 3.94
C PHE A 14 13.39 6.36 2.69
N LEU A 15 12.32 7.02 2.24
CA LEU A 15 11.62 6.66 1.01
C LEU A 15 12.51 6.82 -0.22
N ALA A 16 13.32 7.88 -0.30
CA ALA A 16 14.28 8.06 -1.40
C ALA A 16 15.34 6.94 -1.42
N TRP A 17 15.83 6.54 -0.25
CA TRP A 17 16.74 5.40 -0.12
C TRP A 17 16.07 4.08 -0.53
N ALA A 18 14.85 3.83 -0.08
CA ALA A 18 14.07 2.66 -0.47
C ALA A 18 13.76 2.64 -1.98
N ALA A 19 13.54 3.82 -2.60
CA ALA A 19 13.39 3.96 -4.03
C ALA A 19 14.69 3.67 -4.80
N TRP A 20 15.85 4.07 -4.25
CA TRP A 20 17.14 3.74 -4.86
C TRP A 20 17.33 2.22 -4.90
N LEU A 21 16.99 1.51 -3.82
CA LEU A 21 17.05 0.06 -3.75
C LEU A 21 15.97 -0.65 -4.58
N GLY A 22 15.06 0.10 -5.20
CA GLY A 22 13.99 -0.46 -6.04
C GLY A 22 12.78 -1.01 -5.27
N TYR A 23 12.75 -0.89 -3.94
CA TYR A 23 11.65 -1.43 -3.12
C TYR A 23 10.33 -0.70 -3.36
N ILE A 24 10.37 0.61 -3.57
CA ILE A 24 9.17 1.38 -3.90
C ILE A 24 8.61 0.94 -5.26
N GLN A 25 9.48 0.84 -6.25
CA GLN A 25 9.14 0.43 -7.60
C GLN A 25 8.56 -0.99 -7.59
N PHE A 26 9.16 -1.91 -6.82
CA PHE A 26 8.64 -3.27 -6.65
C PHE A 26 7.18 -3.25 -6.21
N VAL A 27 6.86 -2.51 -5.14
CA VAL A 27 5.51 -2.43 -4.58
C VAL A 27 4.50 -1.86 -5.59
N PHE A 28 4.87 -0.80 -6.31
CA PHE A 28 3.95 -0.14 -7.25
C PHE A 28 3.86 -0.81 -8.63
N THR A 29 4.83 -1.64 -9.00
CA THR A 29 4.81 -2.40 -10.28
C THR A 29 4.11 -3.74 -10.14
N HIS A 30 4.16 -4.36 -8.96
CA HIS A 30 3.52 -5.64 -8.70
C HIS A 30 2.06 -5.50 -8.23
N ASP A 31 1.61 -4.27 -7.94
CA ASP A 31 0.20 -3.96 -7.75
C ASP A 31 -0.49 -3.59 -9.06
N VAL A 32 -0.95 -4.62 -9.79
CA VAL A 32 -1.73 -4.49 -11.03
C VAL A 32 -3.07 -3.79 -10.83
N SER A 33 -3.62 -3.80 -9.61
CA SER A 33 -4.92 -3.17 -9.32
C SER A 33 -4.84 -1.64 -9.20
N HIS A 34 -3.62 -1.10 -9.08
CA HIS A 34 -3.32 0.30 -8.80
C HIS A 34 -3.89 0.84 -7.47
N LEU A 35 -4.37 -0.03 -6.57
CA LEU A 35 -4.94 0.38 -5.29
C LEU A 35 -3.89 1.07 -4.39
N SER A 36 -2.63 0.63 -4.45
CA SER A 36 -1.50 1.21 -3.74
C SER A 36 -1.30 2.69 -4.07
N TYR A 37 -1.55 3.10 -5.32
CA TYR A 37 -1.48 4.51 -5.72
C TYR A 37 -2.59 5.33 -5.03
N GLY A 38 -3.78 4.76 -4.89
CA GLY A 38 -4.89 5.37 -4.15
C GLY A 38 -4.56 5.56 -2.67
N ILE A 39 -3.98 4.54 -2.03
CA ILE A 39 -3.50 4.62 -0.63
C ILE A 39 -2.43 5.71 -0.48
N ALA A 40 -1.44 5.72 -1.37
CA ALA A 40 -0.37 6.71 -1.36
C ALA A 40 -0.90 8.15 -1.55
N ALA A 41 -1.86 8.34 -2.45
CA ALA A 41 -2.51 9.64 -2.66
C ALA A 41 -3.27 10.10 -1.41
N LEU A 42 -4.03 9.21 -0.77
CA LEU A 42 -4.74 9.52 0.47
C LEU A 42 -3.77 9.88 1.60
N PHE A 43 -2.66 9.15 1.71
CA PHE A 43 -1.60 9.41 2.66
C PHE A 43 -0.95 10.80 2.45
N ILE A 44 -0.58 11.14 1.22
CA ILE A 44 0.00 12.45 0.88
C ILE A 44 -1.00 13.58 1.19
N ALA A 45 -2.27 13.41 0.81
CA ALA A 45 -3.33 14.37 1.10
C ALA A 45 -3.51 14.58 2.62
N SER A 46 -3.45 13.48 3.39
CA SER A 46 -3.55 13.53 4.84
C SER A 46 -2.36 14.25 5.48
N LEU A 47 -1.13 13.91 5.06
CA LEU A 47 0.09 14.61 5.48
C LEU A 47 0.00 16.11 5.18
N ALA A 48 -0.39 16.49 3.96
CA ALA A 48 -0.58 17.90 3.60
C ALA A 48 -1.61 18.57 4.53
N GLY A 49 -2.71 17.89 4.86
CA GLY A 49 -3.68 18.36 5.84
C GLY A 49 -3.08 18.64 7.22
N ILE A 50 -2.21 17.75 7.71
CA ILE A 50 -1.49 17.91 8.99
C ILE A 50 -0.59 19.15 8.94
N PHE A 51 0.16 19.36 7.85
CA PHE A 51 1.00 20.54 7.67
C PHE A 51 0.19 21.85 7.59
N LEU A 52 -1.04 21.80 7.06
CA LEU A 52 -1.99 22.92 7.07
C LEU A 52 -2.69 23.12 8.42
N GLY A 53 -2.34 22.35 9.45
CA GLY A 53 -2.91 22.43 10.80
C GLY A 53 -4.26 21.75 10.97
N LYS A 54 -4.79 21.08 9.94
CA LYS A 54 -6.00 20.25 10.07
C LYS A 54 -5.59 18.92 10.68
N THR A 55 -6.14 18.58 11.83
CA THR A 55 -5.75 17.36 12.57
C THR A 55 -6.94 16.49 12.96
N SER A 56 -8.16 16.88 12.58
CA SER A 56 -9.39 16.15 12.90
C SER A 56 -9.56 14.85 12.11
N HIS A 57 -8.86 14.71 10.99
CA HIS A 57 -9.00 13.56 10.08
C HIS A 57 -8.00 12.43 10.34
N ILE A 58 -7.02 12.63 11.23
CA ILE A 58 -5.86 11.74 11.44
C ILE A 58 -6.28 10.32 11.82
N GLU A 59 -7.04 10.16 12.91
CA GLU A 59 -7.50 8.85 13.40
C GLU A 59 -8.31 8.09 12.34
N ARG A 60 -9.14 8.82 11.60
CA ARG A 60 -10.00 8.22 10.57
C ARG A 60 -9.18 7.76 9.36
N VAL A 61 -8.21 8.56 8.93
CA VAL A 61 -7.35 8.22 7.80
C VAL A 61 -6.45 7.02 8.14
N GLU A 62 -5.94 6.92 9.38
CA GLU A 62 -5.17 5.75 9.81
C GLU A 62 -5.94 4.44 9.59
N VAL A 63 -7.19 4.39 10.08
CA VAL A 63 -8.07 3.22 9.90
C VAL A 63 -8.35 2.97 8.41
N TRP A 64 -8.61 4.01 7.62
CA TRP A 64 -8.86 3.88 6.19
C TRP A 64 -7.66 3.35 5.42
N LEU A 65 -6.44 3.79 5.73
CA LEU A 65 -5.22 3.32 5.06
C LEU A 65 -5.02 1.81 5.28
N VAL A 66 -5.19 1.32 6.51
CA VAL A 66 -5.12 -0.12 6.81
C VAL A 66 -6.27 -0.86 6.12
N THR A 67 -7.49 -0.32 6.19
CA THR A 67 -8.68 -0.95 5.59
C THR A 67 -8.55 -1.08 4.07
N LEU A 68 -8.03 -0.05 3.40
CA LEU A 68 -7.73 -0.10 1.96
C LEU A 68 -6.66 -1.15 1.66
N GLY A 69 -5.63 -1.29 2.51
CA GLY A 69 -4.65 -2.37 2.40
C GLY A 69 -5.31 -3.75 2.46
N LEU A 70 -6.22 -3.96 3.42
CA LEU A 70 -7.01 -5.19 3.55
C LEU A 70 -7.94 -5.43 2.35
N ILE A 71 -8.54 -4.38 1.78
CA ILE A 71 -9.33 -4.49 0.55
C ILE A 71 -8.47 -5.01 -0.60
N GLY A 72 -7.21 -4.57 -0.69
CA GLY A 72 -6.30 -5.09 -1.70
C GLY A 72 -6.00 -6.59 -1.55
N ASN A 73 -6.08 -7.17 -0.34
CA ASN A 73 -6.06 -8.63 -0.20
C ASN A 73 -7.26 -9.28 -0.89
N LEU A 74 -8.46 -8.74 -0.71
CA LEU A 74 -9.66 -9.25 -1.36
C LEU A 74 -9.55 -9.16 -2.88
N ILE A 75 -9.03 -8.04 -3.40
CA ILE A 75 -8.78 -7.87 -4.84
C ILE A 75 -7.72 -8.86 -5.33
N GLY A 76 -6.63 -9.05 -4.58
CA GLY A 76 -5.59 -10.01 -4.88
C GLY A 76 -6.12 -11.44 -4.96
N PHE A 77 -6.98 -11.86 -4.02
CA PHE A 77 -7.65 -13.16 -4.08
C PHE A 77 -8.56 -13.30 -5.31
N VAL A 78 -9.34 -12.26 -5.63
CA VAL A 78 -10.19 -12.26 -6.83
C VAL A 78 -9.34 -12.42 -8.10
N LEU A 79 -8.24 -11.68 -8.22
CA LEU A 79 -7.32 -11.77 -9.35
C LEU A 79 -6.64 -13.15 -9.44
N ALA A 80 -6.22 -13.69 -8.30
CA ALA A 80 -5.59 -14.99 -8.19
C ALA A 80 -6.50 -16.11 -8.71
N MET A 81 -7.81 -16.01 -8.43
CA MET A 81 -8.81 -17.00 -8.84
C MET A 81 -9.43 -16.71 -10.21
N HIS A 82 -9.24 -15.51 -10.76
CA HIS A 82 -9.86 -15.11 -12.01
C HIS A 82 -9.35 -15.97 -13.18
N GLY A 83 -10.27 -16.59 -13.91
CA GLY A 83 -9.94 -17.36 -15.11
C GLY A 83 -9.23 -18.70 -14.86
N ILE A 84 -9.28 -19.24 -13.63
CA ILE A 84 -8.91 -20.63 -13.37
C ILE A 84 -10.00 -21.53 -13.97
N ASP A 85 -9.67 -22.17 -15.09
CA ASP A 85 -10.44 -23.28 -15.63
C ASP A 85 -9.91 -24.58 -14.98
N THR A 86 -10.70 -25.13 -14.06
CA THR A 86 -10.33 -26.36 -13.34
C THR A 86 -10.22 -27.57 -14.27
N GLY A 87 -10.82 -27.53 -15.46
CA GLY A 87 -10.69 -28.57 -16.48
C GLY A 87 -9.33 -28.54 -17.22
N ALA A 88 -8.65 -27.39 -17.24
CA ALA A 88 -7.35 -27.22 -17.90
C ALA A 88 -6.15 -27.57 -16.98
N LEU A 89 -6.38 -27.86 -15.70
CA LEU A 89 -5.33 -28.18 -14.72
C LEU A 89 -4.54 -29.47 -15.06
N GLY A 90 -5.06 -30.30 -15.95
CA GLY A 90 -4.39 -31.51 -16.42
C GLY A 90 -3.29 -31.28 -17.47
N THR A 91 -3.14 -30.06 -17.99
CA THR A 91 -2.10 -29.73 -18.98
C THR A 91 -1.01 -28.82 -18.40
N ALA A 92 0.19 -28.88 -18.97
CA ALA A 92 1.31 -28.05 -18.54
C ALA A 92 0.99 -26.55 -18.71
N GLU A 93 0.28 -26.17 -19.78
CA GLU A 93 -0.12 -24.78 -20.02
C GLU A 93 -1.13 -24.28 -18.97
N GLY A 94 -2.08 -25.12 -18.55
CA GLY A 94 -3.06 -24.76 -17.52
C GLY A 94 -2.41 -24.50 -16.16
N VAL A 95 -1.46 -25.35 -15.75
CA VAL A 95 -0.71 -25.17 -14.50
C VAL A 95 0.12 -23.87 -14.54
N GLN A 96 0.80 -23.58 -15.65
CA GLN A 96 1.58 -22.35 -15.79
C GLN A 96 0.71 -21.09 -15.68
N LYS A 97 -0.49 -21.10 -16.29
CA LYS A 97 -1.43 -19.97 -16.24
C LYS A 97 -1.99 -19.75 -14.83
N VAL A 98 -2.30 -20.82 -14.10
CA VAL A 98 -2.74 -20.71 -12.70
C VAL A 98 -1.62 -20.15 -11.84
N ALA A 99 -0.40 -20.64 -11.99
CA ALA A 99 0.75 -20.12 -11.27
C ALA A 99 0.97 -18.62 -11.52
N SER A 100 0.86 -18.15 -12.77
CA SER A 100 0.99 -16.72 -13.08
C SER A 100 -0.13 -15.88 -12.47
N ASN A 101 -1.38 -16.35 -12.49
CA ASN A 101 -2.50 -15.62 -11.91
C ASN A 101 -2.39 -15.54 -10.38
N LEU A 102 -2.02 -16.64 -9.73
CA LEU A 102 -1.77 -16.67 -8.28
C LEU A 102 -0.65 -15.69 -7.89
N LEU A 103 0.46 -15.66 -8.64
CA LEU A 103 1.56 -14.73 -8.39
C LEU A 103 1.13 -13.27 -8.58
N ALA A 104 0.35 -12.98 -9.62
CA ALA A 104 -0.16 -11.63 -9.85
C ALA A 104 -1.11 -11.17 -8.73
N GLY A 105 -2.06 -12.02 -8.32
CA GLY A 105 -2.99 -11.71 -7.23
C GLY A 105 -2.29 -11.58 -5.88
N MET A 106 -1.29 -12.41 -5.62
CA MET A 106 -0.44 -12.32 -4.43
C MET A 106 0.37 -11.02 -4.39
N GLY A 107 0.89 -10.59 -5.55
CA GLY A 107 1.57 -9.29 -5.69
C GLY A 107 0.68 -8.14 -5.24
N VAL A 108 -0.55 -8.08 -5.75
CA VAL A 108 -1.54 -7.05 -5.37
C VAL A 108 -1.81 -7.08 -3.87
N ALA A 109 -2.14 -8.25 -3.31
CA ALA A 109 -2.48 -8.42 -1.90
C ALA A 109 -1.36 -7.93 -0.95
N PHE A 110 -0.12 -8.36 -1.20
CA PHE A 110 1.00 -7.96 -0.36
C PHE A 110 1.38 -6.50 -0.53
N CYS A 111 1.43 -6.00 -1.77
CA CYS A 111 1.84 -4.64 -2.05
C CYS A 111 0.88 -3.63 -1.43
N SER A 112 -0.43 -3.78 -1.65
CA SER A 112 -1.43 -2.88 -1.08
C SER A 112 -1.46 -2.90 0.44
N SER A 113 -1.33 -4.10 1.04
CA SER A 113 -1.28 -4.26 2.50
C SER A 113 -0.07 -3.57 3.11
N LEU A 114 1.09 -3.72 2.48
CA LEU A 114 2.32 -3.07 2.93
C LEU A 114 2.21 -1.55 2.85
N VAL A 115 1.71 -1.00 1.73
CA VAL A 115 1.53 0.46 1.57
C VAL A 115 0.55 0.99 2.59
N GLY A 116 -0.59 0.31 2.78
CA GLY A 116 -1.59 0.68 3.78
C GLY A 116 -1.04 0.72 5.19
N ALA A 117 -0.33 -0.34 5.60
CA ALA A 117 0.25 -0.45 6.93
C ALA A 117 1.35 0.61 7.17
N VAL A 118 2.27 0.78 6.23
CA VAL A 118 3.36 1.78 6.35
C VAL A 118 2.80 3.20 6.38
N ALA A 119 1.83 3.52 5.52
CA ALA A 119 1.19 4.82 5.51
C ALA A 119 0.43 5.11 6.82
N ALA A 120 -0.33 4.13 7.31
CA ALA A 120 -1.07 4.25 8.57
C ALA A 120 -0.12 4.46 9.76
N LEU A 121 0.92 3.64 9.86
CA LEU A 121 1.94 3.75 10.89
C LEU A 121 2.60 5.14 10.85
N TRP A 122 2.92 5.65 9.66
CA TRP A 122 3.53 6.97 9.54
C TRP A 122 2.58 8.09 9.98
N ILE A 123 1.29 7.99 9.67
CA ILE A 123 0.27 8.93 10.17
C ILE A 123 0.16 8.87 11.69
N SER A 124 0.20 7.68 12.28
CA SER A 124 0.20 7.46 13.74
C SER A 124 1.41 8.11 14.42
N VAL A 125 2.61 7.96 13.85
CA VAL A 125 3.82 8.63 14.35
C VAL A 125 3.68 10.16 14.27
N ASN A 126 3.08 10.69 13.20
CA ASN A 126 2.80 12.12 13.09
C ASN A 126 1.79 12.59 14.15
N ALA A 127 0.75 11.81 14.41
CA ALA A 127 -0.25 12.06 15.47
C ALA A 127 0.43 12.18 16.84
N TRP A 128 1.27 11.21 17.17
CA TRP A 128 2.02 11.19 18.42
C TRP A 128 2.91 12.44 18.59
N VAL A 129 3.60 12.89 17.53
CA VAL A 129 4.45 14.08 17.57
C VAL A 129 3.65 15.38 17.80
N ILE A 130 2.42 15.46 17.32
CA ILE A 130 1.56 16.63 17.53
C ILE A 130 0.71 16.53 18.80
N GLY A 131 0.84 15.45 19.57
CA GLY A 131 0.13 15.22 20.83
C GLY A 131 -1.32 14.77 20.64
N LYS A 132 -1.59 13.99 19.59
CA LYS A 132 -2.85 13.29 19.37
C LYS A 132 -2.68 11.78 19.50
#